data_AF-A0A081AC46-F1
#
_entry.id   AF-A0A081AC46-F1
#
_cell.length_a   1.000
_cell.length_b   1.000
_cell.length_c   1.000
_cell.angle_alpha   90.00
_cell.angle_beta   90.00
_cell.angle_gamma   90.00
#
_symmetry.space_group_name_H-M   'P 1'
#
loop_
_entity.id
_entity.type
_entity.pdbx_description
1 polymer ?
#
loop_
_entity_poly.entity_id
_entity_poly.type
_entity_poly.pdbx_seq_one_letter_code
_entity_poly.pdbx_strand_id
1 'polypeptide(L)'
;MPSGLSNTPAYSSNNLRQNEVLAFPLVLIEGTIEHVGDANLPDSALYVQAVTHDVEKEDELKNSWVGSVCWPVVRESGHFKAFVHISHPGKFNIHLRIANATYQLRVRFEPQKTKWIVRFHYQKPSDSYQGFDAPSGVDNSDSDACQRLKFNAMVLQSTIAELFHRAGFARKTFAVELDADGFPVVNVLHSNHTISQARRMTDSQLLTHLTEDIQAAEAQNLKGYSKPSTASRVKHVVLLGGPHFDPQVHKVSNYRELVGGDMIVNTGFGLFTWPRSLNELTSCCFNCASIAPELIMDQCSVQQTYWASYSGALSILLHLLSLSFGLKYRSDGVMRKSFRQTTRLLVVMEPRSGKKQLVAVGRPVGDGRFYKLESQALKPVGATLEGIYLDELSIGELAIHCRWINPKLVKHVVTTNPATAA
;
A
#
# COMPACT_ATOMS: atom_id res chain seq x y z
N MET A 1 -51.90 14.39 3.01
CA MET A 1 -50.55 14.65 2.45
C MET A 1 -49.57 13.78 3.20
N PRO A 2 -48.94 12.78 2.58
CA PRO A 2 -47.87 12.05 3.25
C PRO A 2 -46.62 12.94 3.26
N SER A 3 -46.08 13.17 4.45
CA SER A 3 -44.81 13.81 4.69
C SER A 3 -43.70 13.07 3.94
N GLY A 4 -43.18 13.68 2.88
CA GLY A 4 -42.00 13.19 2.17
C GLY A 4 -40.80 13.24 3.10
N LEU A 5 -40.39 12.08 3.61
CA LEU A 5 -39.05 11.89 4.16
C LEU A 5 -38.07 12.26 3.04
N SER A 6 -37.19 13.23 3.29
CA SER A 6 -36.16 13.57 2.31
C SER A 6 -35.21 12.39 2.19
N ASN A 7 -35.16 11.77 1.00
CA ASN A 7 -34.21 10.71 0.65
C ASN A 7 -32.81 11.28 0.48
N THR A 8 -32.26 11.85 1.55
CA THR A 8 -30.90 12.39 1.59
C THR A 8 -29.93 11.29 1.98
N PRO A 9 -28.77 11.18 1.30
CA PRO A 9 -27.73 10.24 1.69
C PRO A 9 -27.38 10.37 3.18
N ALA A 10 -27.15 9.24 3.86
CA ALA A 10 -26.78 9.22 5.27
C ALA A 10 -25.73 8.13 5.54
N TYR A 11 -24.72 8.41 6.37
CA TYR A 11 -23.71 7.42 6.74
C TYR A 11 -24.27 6.44 7.76
N SER A 12 -24.14 5.12 7.52
CA SER A 12 -24.72 4.10 8.40
C SER A 12 -23.71 3.33 9.23
N SER A 13 -22.51 3.07 8.70
CA SER A 13 -21.46 2.33 9.40
C SER A 13 -20.08 2.60 8.81
N ASN A 14 -19.04 2.39 9.63
CA ASN A 14 -17.66 2.33 9.17
C ASN A 14 -16.80 1.37 10.02
N ASN A 15 -15.61 1.03 9.51
CA ASN A 15 -14.65 0.09 10.10
C ASN A 15 -13.82 0.66 11.27
N LEU A 16 -13.99 1.93 11.64
CA LEU A 16 -13.22 2.60 12.69
C LEU A 16 -14.08 2.97 13.90
N ARG A 17 -13.45 3.00 15.07
CA ARG A 17 -14.10 3.45 16.32
C ARG A 17 -13.73 4.88 16.63
N GLN A 18 -14.63 5.60 17.29
CA GLN A 18 -14.33 6.94 17.79
C GLN A 18 -13.13 6.90 18.76
N ASN A 19 -12.17 7.79 18.54
CA ASN A 19 -10.89 7.86 19.25
C ASN A 19 -9.99 6.63 19.11
N GLU A 20 -10.17 5.81 18.07
CA GLU A 20 -9.29 4.67 17.83
C GLU A 20 -7.83 5.13 17.66
N VAL A 21 -6.90 4.36 18.26
CA VAL A 21 -5.46 4.62 18.21
C VAL A 21 -4.85 3.80 17.08
N LEU A 22 -4.26 4.48 16.11
CA LEU A 22 -3.64 3.89 14.92
C LEU A 22 -2.12 4.08 14.98
N ALA A 23 -1.38 3.06 14.56
CA ALA A 23 0.08 3.05 14.58
C ALA A 23 0.72 3.40 13.22
N PHE A 24 -0.09 3.75 12.23
CA PHE A 24 0.31 3.99 10.84
C PHE A 24 -0.44 5.21 10.27
N PRO A 25 0.17 5.98 9.34
CA PRO A 25 -0.33 7.29 8.92
C PRO A 25 -1.38 7.26 7.80
N LEU A 26 -1.45 6.18 7.00
CA LEU A 26 -2.43 6.05 5.92
C LEU A 26 -3.64 5.24 6.40
N VAL A 27 -4.74 5.91 6.68
CA VAL A 27 -5.91 5.33 7.33
C VAL A 27 -6.97 4.96 6.29
N LEU A 28 -7.46 3.71 6.32
CA LEU A 28 -8.60 3.26 5.53
C LEU A 28 -9.90 3.42 6.34
N ILE A 29 -10.83 4.21 5.82
CA ILE A 29 -12.23 4.26 6.23
C ILE A 29 -13.07 3.49 5.22
N GLU A 30 -13.56 2.33 5.61
CA GLU A 30 -14.49 1.51 4.83
C GLU A 30 -15.87 1.62 5.48
N GLY A 31 -16.90 1.92 4.69
CA GLY A 31 -18.24 2.14 5.21
C GLY A 31 -19.34 2.12 4.15
N THR A 32 -20.56 2.40 4.59
CA THR A 32 -21.76 2.40 3.75
C THR A 32 -22.56 3.68 3.92
N ILE A 33 -23.15 4.16 2.82
CA ILE A 33 -24.06 5.30 2.78
C ILE A 33 -25.44 4.79 2.36
N GLU A 34 -26.45 5.04 3.19
CA GLU A 34 -27.84 4.73 2.91
C GLU A 34 -28.45 5.75 1.94
N HIS A 35 -29.52 5.34 1.24
CA HIS A 35 -30.30 6.19 0.33
C HIS A 35 -29.53 6.78 -0.87
N VAL A 36 -28.35 6.25 -1.20
CA VAL A 36 -27.57 6.67 -2.40
C VAL A 36 -28.33 6.36 -3.69
N GLY A 37 -28.93 5.17 -3.77
CA GLY A 37 -29.73 4.76 -4.93
C GLY A 37 -30.97 5.64 -5.14
N ASP A 38 -31.58 6.10 -4.05
CA ASP A 38 -32.80 6.91 -4.06
C ASP A 38 -32.52 8.39 -4.36
N ALA A 39 -31.31 8.86 -4.07
CA ALA A 39 -30.91 10.27 -4.21
C ALA A 39 -30.65 10.71 -5.67
N ASN A 40 -30.72 9.80 -6.66
CA ASN A 40 -30.51 10.09 -8.09
C ASN A 40 -29.27 10.95 -8.40
N LEU A 41 -28.18 10.76 -7.64
CA LEU A 41 -26.95 11.53 -7.82
C LEU A 41 -26.28 11.20 -9.17
N PRO A 42 -25.76 12.20 -9.91
CA PRO A 42 -24.95 11.94 -11.09
C PRO A 42 -23.63 11.25 -10.71
N ASP A 43 -23.01 10.53 -11.63
CA ASP A 43 -21.76 9.78 -11.36
C ASP A 43 -20.63 10.69 -10.84
N SER A 44 -20.57 11.94 -11.30
CA SER A 44 -19.61 12.95 -10.82
C SER A 44 -19.79 13.34 -9.35
N ALA A 45 -20.95 13.03 -8.76
CA ALA A 45 -21.29 13.27 -7.35
C ALA A 45 -21.29 11.99 -6.50
N LEU A 46 -21.07 10.80 -7.10
CA LEU A 46 -20.95 9.52 -6.38
C LEU A 46 -19.54 9.33 -5.81
N TYR A 47 -19.08 10.32 -5.06
CA TYR A 47 -17.80 10.28 -4.38
C TYR A 47 -17.94 10.78 -2.94
N VAL A 48 -17.31 10.06 -2.01
CA VAL A 48 -17.01 10.57 -0.68
C VAL A 48 -15.76 11.41 -0.75
N GLN A 49 -15.89 12.70 -0.46
CA GLN A 49 -14.76 13.57 -0.21
C GLN A 49 -14.30 13.38 1.23
N ALA A 50 -12.99 13.16 1.42
CA ALA A 50 -12.39 12.93 2.73
C ALA A 50 -11.24 13.92 2.98
N VAL A 51 -11.18 14.48 4.18
CA VAL A 51 -10.11 15.38 4.64
C VAL A 51 -9.82 15.15 6.12
N THR A 52 -8.58 15.39 6.52
CA THR A 52 -8.11 15.31 7.91
C THR A 52 -7.81 16.71 8.44
N HIS A 53 -8.33 17.01 9.63
CA HIS A 53 -7.99 18.22 10.38
C HIS A 53 -7.32 17.83 11.69
N ASP A 54 -6.17 18.45 11.96
CA ASP A 54 -5.53 18.40 13.26
C ASP A 54 -6.43 19.11 14.28
N VAL A 55 -6.76 18.41 15.37
CA VAL A 55 -7.62 18.95 16.43
C VAL A 55 -6.97 20.18 17.09
N GLU A 56 -5.64 20.26 17.12
CA GLU A 56 -4.93 21.42 17.69
C GLU A 56 -4.99 22.66 16.80
N LYS A 57 -5.29 22.50 15.50
CA LYS A 57 -5.41 23.58 14.51
C LYS A 57 -6.83 23.74 13.98
N GLU A 58 -7.81 23.11 14.64
CA GLU A 58 -9.17 22.97 14.13
C GLU A 58 -9.88 24.32 13.94
N ASP A 59 -9.58 25.32 14.77
CA ASP A 59 -10.18 26.65 14.66
C ASP A 59 -9.73 27.41 13.39
N GLU A 60 -8.55 27.11 12.85
CA GLU A 60 -8.05 27.69 11.59
C GLU A 60 -8.58 26.96 10.35
N LEU A 61 -8.83 25.65 10.48
CA LEU A 61 -9.22 24.75 9.39
C LEU A 61 -10.72 24.44 9.36
N LYS A 62 -11.50 25.10 10.21
CA LYS A 62 -12.94 24.86 10.36
C LYS A 62 -13.65 25.04 9.02
N ASN A 63 -14.31 23.98 8.55
CA ASN A 63 -14.97 23.90 7.23
C ASN A 63 -14.05 23.98 5.99
N SER A 64 -12.73 23.93 6.16
CA SER A 64 -11.80 23.79 5.04
C SER A 64 -11.96 22.41 4.40
N TRP A 65 -11.98 22.38 3.06
CA TRP A 65 -11.90 21.14 2.27
C TRP A 65 -10.64 21.14 1.40
N VAL A 66 -9.69 22.03 1.70
CA VAL A 66 -8.42 22.11 0.98
C VAL A 66 -7.62 20.82 1.24
N GLY A 67 -7.09 20.23 0.17
CA GLY A 67 -6.33 18.97 0.25
C GLY A 67 -7.18 17.71 0.39
N SER A 68 -8.51 17.82 0.32
CA SER A 68 -9.38 16.65 0.35
C SER A 68 -9.20 15.74 -0.86
N VAL A 69 -9.42 14.44 -0.69
CA VAL A 69 -9.42 13.44 -1.76
C VAL A 69 -10.79 12.80 -1.86
N CYS A 70 -11.20 12.46 -3.07
CA CYS A 70 -12.50 11.89 -3.38
C CYS A 70 -12.39 10.41 -3.69
N TRP A 71 -13.36 9.66 -3.18
CA TRP A 71 -13.39 8.21 -3.19
C TRP A 71 -14.70 7.69 -3.75
N PRO A 72 -14.67 6.79 -4.74
CA PRO A 72 -15.88 6.36 -5.42
C PRO A 72 -16.82 5.58 -4.48
N VAL A 73 -18.11 5.70 -4.73
CA VAL A 73 -19.18 4.99 -4.02
C VAL A 73 -19.88 4.03 -4.98
N VAL A 74 -20.12 2.80 -4.55
CA VAL A 74 -20.95 1.85 -5.30
C VAL A 74 -22.40 2.26 -5.18
N ARG A 75 -23.06 2.56 -6.31
CA ARG A 75 -24.42 3.13 -6.34
C ARG A 75 -25.44 2.22 -5.65
N GLU A 76 -25.37 0.92 -5.90
CA GLU A 76 -26.36 -0.06 -5.46
C GLU A 76 -26.27 -0.37 -3.96
N SER A 77 -25.05 -0.41 -3.42
CA SER A 77 -24.82 -0.78 -2.01
C SER A 77 -24.49 0.41 -1.11
N GLY A 78 -24.12 1.56 -1.68
CA GLY A 78 -23.58 2.70 -0.93
C GLY A 78 -22.18 2.46 -0.36
N HIS A 79 -21.52 1.35 -0.70
CA HIS A 79 -20.21 0.99 -0.17
C HIS A 79 -19.12 1.91 -0.70
N PHE A 80 -18.26 2.37 0.20
CA PHE A 80 -17.10 3.20 -0.11
C PHE A 80 -15.87 2.76 0.68
N LYS A 81 -14.70 3.09 0.14
CA LYS A 81 -13.41 3.00 0.82
C LYS A 81 -12.67 4.31 0.60
N ALA A 82 -12.53 5.08 1.66
CA ALA A 82 -11.83 6.34 1.68
C ALA A 82 -10.50 6.18 2.40
N PHE A 83 -9.43 6.75 1.84
CA PHE A 83 -8.17 6.87 2.55
C PHE A 83 -7.90 8.31 2.93
N VAL A 84 -7.27 8.50 4.08
CA VAL A 84 -6.72 9.78 4.50
C VAL A 84 -5.30 9.57 5.02
N HIS A 85 -4.47 10.60 4.84
CA HIS A 85 -3.12 10.62 5.35
C HIS A 85 -3.03 11.53 6.56
N ILE A 86 -2.32 11.07 7.59
CA ILE A 86 -2.07 11.81 8.83
C ILE A 86 -0.57 12.06 8.91
N SER A 87 -0.17 13.32 8.80
CA SER A 87 1.22 13.72 8.60
C SER A 87 2.06 13.73 9.88
N HIS A 88 1.45 13.79 11.07
CA HIS A 88 2.20 13.79 12.32
C HIS A 88 1.42 13.14 13.47
N PRO A 89 2.10 12.63 14.51
CA PRO A 89 1.42 12.10 15.69
C PRO A 89 0.50 13.15 16.32
N GLY A 90 -0.67 12.72 16.78
CA GLY A 90 -1.67 13.64 17.32
C GLY A 90 -3.10 13.13 17.24
N LYS A 91 -4.05 14.04 17.48
CA LYS A 91 -5.49 13.80 17.38
C LYS A 91 -6.02 14.45 16.11
N PHE A 92 -6.80 13.73 15.33
CA PHE A 92 -7.32 14.21 14.06
C PHE A 92 -8.81 13.96 13.97
N ASN A 93 -9.54 14.94 13.44
CA ASN A 93 -10.90 14.76 12.97
C ASN A 93 -10.85 14.45 11.47
N ILE A 94 -11.38 13.29 11.09
CA ILE A 94 -11.61 12.88 9.70
C ILE A 94 -13.02 13.33 9.34
N HIS A 95 -13.12 14.20 8.34
CA HIS A 95 -14.38 14.66 7.80
C HIS A 95 -14.66 13.97 6.47
N LEU A 96 -15.83 13.37 6.36
CA LEU A 96 -16.36 12.78 5.14
C LEU A 96 -17.56 13.60 4.67
N ARG A 97 -17.66 13.80 3.35
CA ARG A 97 -18.81 14.45 2.73
C ARG A 97 -19.23 13.74 1.45
N ILE A 98 -20.53 13.59 1.28
CA ILE A 98 -21.16 13.25 0.00
C ILE A 98 -22.43 14.08 -0.15
N ALA A 99 -22.54 14.84 -1.24
CA ALA A 99 -23.58 15.85 -1.41
C ALA A 99 -23.70 16.75 -0.15
N ASN A 100 -24.85 16.71 0.55
CA ASN A 100 -25.10 17.48 1.77
C ASN A 100 -24.87 16.67 3.06
N ALA A 101 -24.59 15.37 2.94
CA ALA A 101 -24.34 14.51 4.07
C ALA A 101 -22.90 14.68 4.53
N THR A 102 -22.71 14.89 5.83
CA THR A 102 -21.37 14.97 6.44
C THR A 102 -21.27 13.97 7.58
N TYR A 103 -20.07 13.45 7.77
CA TYR A 103 -19.74 12.58 8.88
C TYR A 103 -18.36 12.94 9.43
N GLN A 104 -18.22 12.86 10.76
CA GLN A 104 -16.97 13.16 11.44
C GLN A 104 -16.60 12.00 12.34
N LEU A 105 -15.34 11.57 12.24
CA LEU A 105 -14.74 10.56 13.09
C LEU A 105 -13.45 11.13 13.69
N ARG A 106 -13.22 10.93 14.99
CA ARG A 106 -11.95 11.28 15.62
C ARG A 106 -11.05 10.06 15.70
N VAL A 107 -9.78 10.22 15.36
CA VAL A 107 -8.73 9.20 15.52
C VAL A 107 -7.51 9.76 16.22
N ARG A 108 -6.66 8.88 16.75
CA ARG A 108 -5.36 9.20 17.32
C ARG A 108 -4.27 8.49 16.54
N PHE A 109 -3.31 9.24 16.03
CA PHE A 109 -2.14 8.67 15.40
C PHE A 109 -0.97 8.63 16.40
N GLU A 110 -0.53 7.42 16.73
CA GLU A 110 0.57 7.15 17.65
C GLU A 110 1.51 6.11 17.03
N PRO A 111 2.56 6.53 16.29
CA PRO A 111 3.52 5.61 15.69
C PRO A 111 4.09 4.63 16.71
N GLN A 112 4.25 3.38 16.29
CA GLN A 112 4.75 2.33 17.16
C GLN A 112 6.20 2.63 17.60
N LYS A 113 6.39 2.90 18.89
CA LYS A 113 7.72 2.99 19.51
C LYS A 113 8.32 1.60 19.66
N THR A 114 9.24 1.23 18.78
CA THR A 114 9.87 -0.10 18.77
C THR A 114 11.28 -0.01 18.20
N LYS A 115 12.10 -1.01 18.53
CA LYS A 115 13.41 -1.22 17.92
C LYS A 115 13.34 -2.06 16.63
N TRP A 116 12.19 -2.66 16.33
CA TRP A 116 11.96 -3.51 15.15
C TRP A 116 11.37 -2.69 14.02
N ILE A 117 12.18 -2.30 13.04
CA ILE A 117 11.84 -1.34 11.99
C ILE A 117 11.94 -2.00 10.61
N VAL A 118 11.12 -1.56 9.67
CA VAL A 118 11.27 -1.85 8.23
C VAL A 118 11.70 -0.56 7.53
N ARG A 119 12.78 -0.63 6.74
CA ARG A 119 13.29 0.46 5.90
C ARG A 119 13.10 0.13 4.43
N PHE A 120 12.79 1.14 3.63
CA PHE A 120 12.61 1.01 2.19
C PHE A 120 13.74 1.72 1.45
N HIS A 121 14.22 1.09 0.38
CA HIS A 121 15.35 1.56 -0.40
C HIS A 121 15.06 1.37 -1.89
N TYR A 122 15.51 2.32 -2.69
CA TYR A 122 15.63 2.18 -4.14
C TYR A 122 17.11 2.04 -4.47
N GLN A 123 17.51 0.93 -5.10
CA GLN A 123 18.90 0.69 -5.44
C GLN A 123 19.19 1.10 -6.89
N LYS A 124 20.27 1.86 -7.08
CA LYS A 124 20.73 2.36 -8.37
C LYS A 124 22.10 1.75 -8.74
N PRO A 125 22.22 1.03 -9.87
CA PRO A 125 23.50 0.52 -10.36
C PRO A 125 24.49 1.63 -10.73
N SER A 126 25.79 1.35 -10.73
CA SER A 126 26.84 2.36 -10.98
C SER A 126 26.83 2.93 -12.40
N ASP A 127 26.36 2.16 -13.38
CA ASP A 127 26.25 2.54 -14.80
C ASP A 127 24.83 2.96 -15.20
N SER A 128 23.91 3.08 -14.24
CA SER A 128 22.54 3.55 -14.49
C SER A 128 22.51 5.07 -14.56
N TYR A 129 22.59 5.61 -15.78
CA TYR A 129 22.36 7.05 -16.04
C TYR A 129 20.90 7.36 -16.37
N GLN A 130 20.12 6.33 -16.68
CA GLN A 130 18.68 6.42 -16.96
C GLN A 130 17.89 5.96 -15.75
N GLY A 131 16.68 6.52 -15.63
CA GLY A 131 15.69 6.11 -14.64
C GLY A 131 15.14 4.70 -14.84
N PHE A 132 14.07 4.35 -14.12
CA PHE A 132 13.38 3.06 -14.35
C PHE A 132 12.69 3.03 -15.73
N ASP A 133 12.35 1.83 -16.22
CA ASP A 133 11.60 1.71 -17.47
C ASP A 133 10.20 2.32 -17.33
N ALA A 134 9.87 3.27 -18.21
CA ALA A 134 8.56 3.91 -18.24
C ALA A 134 8.16 4.30 -19.67
N PRO A 135 6.85 4.41 -19.95
CA PRO A 135 6.37 4.97 -21.22
C PRO A 135 6.85 6.40 -21.46
N SER A 136 6.86 6.81 -22.73
CA SER A 136 7.20 8.20 -23.09
C SER A 136 6.33 9.22 -22.36
N GLY A 137 6.97 10.25 -21.81
CA GLY A 137 6.31 11.33 -21.05
C GLY A 137 5.99 11.00 -19.59
N VAL A 138 6.31 9.79 -19.10
CA VAL A 138 6.24 9.45 -17.68
C VAL A 138 7.59 9.74 -17.03
N ASP A 139 7.60 10.51 -15.93
CA ASP A 139 8.80 10.71 -15.13
C ASP A 139 9.30 9.36 -14.62
N ASN A 140 10.57 9.08 -14.88
CA ASN A 140 11.23 7.85 -14.48
C ASN A 140 12.45 8.06 -13.58
N SER A 141 12.66 9.29 -13.10
CA SER A 141 13.79 9.64 -12.24
C SER A 141 13.82 8.84 -10.93
N ASP A 142 15.00 8.80 -10.30
CA ASP A 142 15.16 8.18 -8.97
C ASP A 142 14.25 8.85 -7.93
N SER A 143 13.99 10.15 -8.09
CA SER A 143 13.07 10.92 -7.24
C SER A 143 11.64 10.39 -7.38
N ASP A 144 11.16 10.18 -8.62
CA ASP A 144 9.83 9.62 -8.87
C ASP A 144 9.72 8.17 -8.36
N ALA A 145 10.78 7.37 -8.54
CA ALA A 145 10.86 6.02 -7.99
C ALA A 145 10.73 6.01 -6.45
N CYS A 146 11.48 6.89 -5.78
CA CYS A 146 11.41 7.05 -4.33
C CYS A 146 10.03 7.52 -3.87
N GLN A 147 9.40 8.45 -4.60
CA GLN A 147 8.07 8.95 -4.27
C GLN A 147 7.00 7.85 -4.38
N ARG A 148 7.06 7.01 -5.42
CA ARG A 148 6.18 5.84 -5.55
C ARG A 148 6.42 4.83 -4.45
N LEU A 149 7.67 4.49 -4.17
CA LEU A 149 8.01 3.54 -3.11
C LEU A 149 7.56 4.05 -1.74
N LYS A 150 7.76 5.33 -1.45
CA LYS A 150 7.34 6.00 -0.22
C LYS A 150 5.83 5.87 0.01
N PHE A 151 5.02 6.20 -1.00
CA PHE A 151 3.57 6.07 -0.88
C PHE A 151 3.14 4.61 -0.72
N ASN A 152 3.70 3.70 -1.52
CA ASN A 152 3.30 2.29 -1.51
C ASN A 152 3.80 1.53 -0.27
N ALA A 153 4.86 1.99 0.40
CA ALA A 153 5.24 1.51 1.72
C ALA A 153 4.13 1.76 2.76
N MET A 154 3.46 2.92 2.72
CA MET A 154 2.28 3.17 3.56
C MET A 154 1.11 2.26 3.16
N VAL A 155 0.86 2.08 1.86
CA VAL A 155 -0.19 1.18 1.37
C VAL A 155 0.03 -0.25 1.89
N LEU A 156 1.26 -0.76 1.85
CA LEU A 156 1.62 -2.07 2.41
C LEU A 156 1.39 -2.12 3.93
N GLN A 157 1.79 -1.06 4.65
CA GLN A 157 1.61 -0.96 6.09
C GLN A 157 0.11 -1.00 6.47
N SER A 158 -0.74 -0.23 5.78
CA SER A 158 -2.19 -0.23 5.97
C SER A 158 -2.81 -1.56 5.57
N THR A 159 -2.33 -2.18 4.49
CA THR A 159 -2.81 -3.49 4.01
C THR A 159 -2.64 -4.55 5.10
N ILE A 160 -1.47 -4.65 5.70
CA ILE A 160 -1.24 -5.62 6.80
C ILE A 160 -2.11 -5.30 8.01
N ALA A 161 -2.25 -4.01 8.37
CA ALA A 161 -3.11 -3.60 9.48
C ALA A 161 -4.58 -4.00 9.28
N GLU A 162 -5.10 -3.82 8.07
CA GLU A 162 -6.49 -4.18 7.73
C GLU A 162 -6.69 -5.69 7.59
N LEU A 163 -5.67 -6.44 7.16
CA LEU A 163 -5.72 -7.91 7.21
C LEU A 163 -5.84 -8.43 8.65
N PHE A 164 -5.12 -7.81 9.59
CA PHE A 164 -5.27 -8.08 11.03
C PHE A 164 -6.67 -7.75 11.53
N HIS A 165 -7.18 -6.58 11.14
CA HIS A 165 -8.51 -6.13 11.54
C HIS A 165 -9.62 -7.06 11.04
N ARG A 166 -9.53 -7.48 9.78
CA ARG A 166 -10.48 -8.42 9.16
C ARG A 166 -10.46 -9.80 9.79
N ALA A 167 -9.32 -10.21 10.37
CA ALA A 167 -9.22 -11.43 11.18
C ALA A 167 -9.76 -11.27 12.61
N GLY A 168 -10.34 -10.12 12.96
CA GLY A 168 -10.92 -9.85 14.28
C GLY A 168 -9.93 -9.31 15.33
N PHE A 169 -8.71 -8.97 14.93
CA PHE A 169 -7.69 -8.43 15.84
C PHE A 169 -7.62 -6.89 15.78
N ALA A 170 -6.90 -6.30 16.72
CA ALA A 170 -6.50 -4.90 16.59
C ALA A 170 -5.61 -4.72 15.35
N ARG A 171 -5.69 -3.55 14.71
CA ARG A 171 -4.86 -3.16 13.57
C ARG A 171 -3.38 -3.13 13.95
N LYS A 172 -2.69 -4.25 13.71
CA LYS A 172 -1.26 -4.41 13.95
C LYS A 172 -0.51 -4.44 12.63
N THR A 173 0.63 -3.77 12.58
CA THR A 173 1.46 -3.69 11.39
C THR A 173 2.91 -3.40 11.79
N PHE A 174 3.81 -3.44 10.81
CA PHE A 174 5.21 -3.16 11.04
C PHE A 174 5.45 -1.66 11.24
N ALA A 175 6.51 -1.30 11.97
CA ALA A 175 6.92 0.08 12.14
C ALA A 175 7.91 0.51 11.04
N VAL A 176 7.84 1.78 10.66
CA VAL A 176 8.74 2.44 9.72
C VAL A 176 9.23 3.74 10.34
N GLU A 177 10.38 4.24 9.89
CA GLU A 177 10.81 5.61 10.17
C GLU A 177 10.05 6.57 9.26
N LEU A 178 9.49 7.61 9.85
CA LEU A 178 8.69 8.62 9.16
C LEU A 178 9.48 9.94 9.05
N ASP A 179 9.34 10.62 7.94
CA ASP A 179 9.79 12.00 7.76
C ASP A 179 8.85 13.00 8.46
N ALA A 180 9.16 14.30 8.32
CA ALA A 180 8.38 15.38 8.96
C ALA A 180 6.93 15.46 8.46
N ASP A 181 6.65 14.93 7.27
CA ASP A 181 5.33 14.90 6.66
C ASP A 181 4.63 13.57 6.93
N GLY A 182 5.18 12.69 7.77
CA GLY A 182 4.54 11.42 8.14
C GLY A 182 4.57 10.39 7.03
N PHE A 183 5.50 10.51 6.07
CA PHE A 183 5.75 9.50 5.06
C PHE A 183 6.96 8.63 5.43
N PRO A 184 7.00 7.35 5.01
CA PRO A 184 8.18 6.51 5.18
C PRO A 184 9.43 7.13 4.55
N VAL A 185 10.55 7.09 5.26
CA VAL A 185 11.85 7.46 4.69
C VAL A 185 12.25 6.41 3.66
N VAL A 186 12.62 6.87 2.45
CA VAL A 186 13.14 6.04 1.36
C VAL A 186 14.49 6.57 0.95
N ASN A 187 15.50 5.69 0.93
CA ASN A 187 16.86 6.05 0.55
C ASN A 187 17.22 5.51 -0.83
N VAL A 188 18.05 6.26 -1.56
CA VAL A 188 18.69 5.74 -2.77
C VAL A 188 20.02 5.08 -2.38
N LEU A 189 20.15 3.79 -2.68
CA LEU A 189 21.39 3.05 -2.50
C LEU A 189 22.17 3.06 -3.81
N HIS A 190 23.34 3.68 -3.80
CA HIS A 190 24.23 3.67 -4.96
C HIS A 190 25.12 2.43 -4.89
N SER A 191 24.92 1.51 -5.83
CA SER A 191 25.75 0.32 -5.91
C SER A 191 27.04 0.60 -6.65
N ASN A 192 28.12 -0.06 -6.23
CA ASN A 192 29.38 -0.06 -6.97
C ASN A 192 29.33 -0.94 -8.23
N HIS A 193 28.29 -1.76 -8.37
CA HIS A 193 28.17 -2.72 -9.45
C HIS A 193 27.32 -2.20 -10.60
N THR A 194 27.78 -2.51 -11.81
CA THR A 194 27.04 -2.29 -13.06
C THR A 194 25.84 -3.24 -13.17
N ILE A 195 24.86 -2.89 -13.99
CA ILE A 195 23.72 -3.76 -14.33
C ILE A 195 24.21 -5.13 -14.82
N SER A 196 25.25 -5.14 -15.67
CA SER A 196 25.83 -6.36 -16.23
C SER A 196 26.51 -7.23 -15.17
N GLN A 197 27.18 -6.64 -14.18
CA GLN A 197 27.76 -7.37 -13.06
C GLN A 197 26.66 -7.95 -12.17
N ALA A 198 25.66 -7.13 -11.80
CA ALA A 198 24.53 -7.56 -10.98
C ALA A 198 23.75 -8.73 -11.60
N ARG A 199 23.63 -8.77 -12.93
CA ARG A 199 23.01 -9.90 -13.67
C ARG A 199 23.72 -11.24 -13.48
N ARG A 200 25.04 -11.22 -13.31
CA ARG A 200 25.88 -12.42 -13.14
C ARG A 200 25.97 -12.88 -11.69
N MET A 201 25.47 -12.08 -10.74
CA MET A 201 25.49 -12.45 -9.33
C MET A 201 24.47 -13.53 -9.03
N THR A 202 24.89 -14.48 -8.21
CA THR A 202 23.97 -15.35 -7.48
C THR A 202 23.17 -14.53 -6.47
N ASP A 203 22.04 -15.05 -6.01
CA ASP A 203 21.20 -14.37 -5.02
C ASP A 203 21.96 -14.07 -3.72
N SER A 204 22.83 -14.98 -3.29
CA SER A 204 23.67 -14.78 -2.09
C SER A 204 24.69 -13.64 -2.26
N GLN A 205 25.33 -13.54 -3.43
CA GLN A 205 26.25 -12.45 -3.74
C GLN A 205 25.52 -11.10 -3.79
N LEU A 206 24.34 -11.06 -4.43
CA LEU A 206 23.52 -9.86 -4.48
C LEU A 206 23.12 -9.38 -3.07
N LEU A 207 22.67 -10.29 -2.20
CA LEU A 207 22.31 -9.97 -0.82
C LEU A 207 23.51 -9.46 0.00
N THR A 208 24.70 -10.00 -0.25
CA THR A 208 25.93 -9.54 0.40
C THR A 208 26.26 -8.11 -0.03
N HIS A 209 26.24 -7.82 -1.34
CA HIS A 209 26.53 -6.48 -1.84
C HIS A 209 25.49 -5.43 -1.45
N LEU A 210 24.20 -5.78 -1.43
CA LEU A 210 23.18 -4.86 -0.93
C LEU A 210 23.40 -4.51 0.54
N THR A 211 23.92 -5.46 1.34
CA THR A 211 24.26 -5.21 2.74
C THR A 211 25.42 -4.21 2.84
N GLU A 212 26.43 -4.35 1.98
CA GLU A 212 27.56 -3.40 1.87
C GLU A 212 27.07 -2.00 1.45
N ASP A 213 26.19 -1.91 0.45
CA ASP A 213 25.61 -0.64 -0.04
C ASP A 213 24.83 0.07 1.08
N ILE A 214 24.06 -0.69 1.88
CA ILE A 214 23.33 -0.17 3.05
C ILE A 214 24.33 0.33 4.12
N GLN A 215 25.35 -0.45 4.45
CA GLN A 215 26.35 -0.08 5.45
C GLN A 215 27.11 1.19 5.04
N ALA A 216 27.44 1.32 3.75
CA ALA A 216 28.07 2.52 3.21
C ALA A 216 27.14 3.74 3.31
N ALA A 217 25.86 3.58 2.97
CA ALA A 217 24.86 4.65 3.10
C ALA A 217 24.66 5.10 4.56
N GLU A 218 24.63 4.15 5.50
CA GLU A 218 24.55 4.42 6.94
C GLU A 218 25.80 5.15 7.48
N ALA A 219 26.99 4.74 7.04
CA ALA A 219 28.25 5.38 7.44
C ALA A 219 28.35 6.85 6.99
N GLN A 220 27.71 7.19 5.87
CA GLN A 220 27.70 8.54 5.30
C GLN A 220 26.67 9.48 5.96
N ASN A 221 25.87 9.01 6.94
CA ASN A 221 24.78 9.77 7.57
C ASN A 221 23.88 10.49 6.54
N LEU A 222 23.54 9.82 5.43
CA LEU A 222 22.62 10.39 4.44
C LEU A 222 21.31 10.83 5.13
N LYS A 223 20.71 11.94 4.67
CA LYS A 223 19.46 12.49 5.24
C LYS A 223 18.42 11.37 5.40
N GLY A 224 17.87 11.19 6.61
CA GLY A 224 16.89 10.14 6.91
C GLY A 224 17.42 8.99 7.77
N TYR A 225 18.74 8.87 7.94
CA TYR A 225 19.31 8.02 8.99
C TYR A 225 19.33 8.80 10.31
N SER A 226 18.23 8.80 11.08
CA SER A 226 18.42 8.86 12.53
C SER A 226 19.25 7.64 12.87
N LYS A 227 20.51 7.84 13.28
CA LYS A 227 21.45 6.76 13.59
C LYS A 227 20.68 5.74 14.41
N PRO A 228 20.36 4.54 13.87
CA PRO A 228 19.62 3.57 14.64
C PRO A 228 20.43 3.38 15.91
N SER A 229 19.78 3.52 17.07
CA SER A 229 20.45 3.13 18.31
C SER A 229 21.06 1.76 18.05
N THR A 230 22.25 1.46 18.54
CA THR A 230 22.93 0.17 18.35
C THR A 230 22.07 -1.05 18.77
N ALA A 231 20.88 -0.82 19.32
CA ALA A 231 19.85 -1.78 19.67
C ALA A 231 18.75 -2.02 18.60
N SER A 232 18.65 -1.25 17.51
CA SER A 232 17.61 -1.42 16.48
C SER A 232 17.82 -2.68 15.63
N ARG A 233 16.72 -3.32 15.24
CA ARG A 233 16.65 -4.52 14.39
C ARG A 233 15.86 -4.14 13.15
N VAL A 234 16.55 -4.05 12.01
CA VAL A 234 16.00 -3.46 10.79
C VAL A 234 15.81 -4.56 9.76
N LYS A 235 14.65 -4.56 9.09
CA LYS A 235 14.46 -5.26 7.82
C LYS A 235 14.50 -4.27 6.68
N HIS A 236 15.21 -4.59 5.61
CA HIS A 236 15.44 -3.73 4.47
C HIS A 236 14.66 -4.25 3.26
N VAL A 237 13.70 -3.47 2.79
CA VAL A 237 13.02 -3.68 1.51
C VAL A 237 13.77 -2.89 0.45
N VAL A 238 14.33 -3.57 -0.53
CA VAL A 238 15.11 -2.97 -1.61
C VAL A 238 14.39 -3.21 -2.94
N LEU A 239 14.02 -2.13 -3.62
CA LEU A 239 13.64 -2.18 -5.02
C LEU A 239 14.85 -1.97 -5.90
N LEU A 240 15.18 -2.98 -6.71
CA LEU A 240 16.30 -2.90 -7.65
C LEU A 240 15.92 -2.03 -8.86
N GLY A 241 16.67 -0.96 -9.07
CA GLY A 241 16.69 -0.17 -10.30
C GLY A 241 17.65 -0.74 -11.34
N GLY A 242 17.41 -0.44 -12.62
CA GLY A 242 18.21 -0.95 -13.74
C GLY A 242 17.77 -2.27 -14.39
N PRO A 243 16.82 -3.08 -13.86
CA PRO A 243 16.13 -4.07 -14.67
C PRO A 243 15.41 -3.40 -15.84
N HIS A 244 15.92 -3.64 -17.04
CA HIS A 244 15.31 -3.20 -18.29
C HIS A 244 14.62 -4.37 -18.99
N PHE A 245 13.51 -4.10 -19.67
CA PHE A 245 12.91 -5.04 -20.61
C PHE A 245 13.84 -5.24 -21.80
N ASP A 246 14.16 -6.49 -22.11
CA ASP A 246 14.87 -6.85 -23.33
C ASP A 246 13.87 -7.28 -24.41
N PRO A 247 13.64 -6.46 -25.45
CA PRO A 247 12.67 -6.75 -26.49
C PRO A 247 13.08 -7.91 -27.41
N GLN A 248 14.35 -8.30 -27.43
CA GLN A 248 14.82 -9.43 -28.23
C GLN A 248 14.40 -10.75 -27.59
N VAL A 249 14.58 -10.87 -26.27
CA VAL A 249 14.26 -12.10 -25.52
C VAL A 249 12.91 -12.06 -24.80
N HIS A 250 12.18 -10.95 -24.91
CA HIS A 250 10.86 -10.71 -24.29
C HIS A 250 10.84 -10.97 -22.77
N LYS A 251 11.92 -10.58 -22.08
CA LYS A 251 12.07 -10.80 -20.64
C LYS A 251 12.62 -9.56 -19.95
N VAL A 252 12.18 -9.34 -18.71
CA VAL A 252 12.80 -8.40 -17.81
C VAL A 252 14.17 -8.95 -17.41
N SER A 253 15.21 -8.19 -17.71
CA SER A 253 16.55 -8.56 -17.33
C SER A 253 16.70 -8.55 -15.80
N ASN A 254 17.34 -9.60 -15.26
CA ASN A 254 17.63 -9.70 -13.82
C ASN A 254 16.43 -9.60 -12.88
N TYR A 255 15.27 -10.16 -13.26
CA TYR A 255 14.14 -10.24 -12.35
C TYR A 255 14.50 -11.02 -11.07
N ARG A 256 14.19 -10.45 -9.90
CA ARG A 256 14.49 -11.00 -8.57
C ARG A 256 13.35 -10.75 -7.61
N GLU A 257 12.95 -11.80 -6.91
CA GLU A 257 12.02 -11.79 -5.77
C GLU A 257 12.66 -12.61 -4.65
N LEU A 258 13.33 -11.96 -3.71
CA LEU A 258 14.18 -12.63 -2.73
C LEU A 258 13.82 -12.20 -1.30
N VAL A 259 13.94 -13.17 -0.39
CA VAL A 259 13.96 -12.91 1.05
C VAL A 259 15.18 -13.64 1.61
N GLY A 260 16.06 -12.91 2.29
CA GLY A 260 17.27 -13.45 2.88
C GLY A 260 17.68 -12.67 4.12
N GLY A 261 17.66 -13.33 5.28
CA GLY A 261 17.97 -12.71 6.57
C GLY A 261 17.05 -11.51 6.86
N ASP A 262 17.64 -10.32 6.91
CA ASP A 262 16.94 -9.06 7.13
C ASP A 262 16.66 -8.29 5.84
N MET A 263 16.84 -8.91 4.68
CA MET A 263 16.64 -8.28 3.38
C MET A 263 15.44 -8.88 2.63
N ILE A 264 14.66 -7.99 2.02
CA ILE A 264 13.60 -8.26 1.07
C ILE A 264 13.97 -7.54 -0.22
N VAL A 265 14.12 -8.27 -1.31
CA VAL A 265 14.55 -7.71 -2.59
C VAL A 265 13.49 -7.99 -3.64
N ASN A 266 13.06 -6.94 -4.34
CA ASN A 266 12.18 -7.08 -5.50
C ASN A 266 12.71 -6.22 -6.65
N THR A 267 12.51 -6.68 -7.87
CA THR A 267 12.79 -5.90 -9.08
C THR A 267 11.78 -4.75 -9.20
N GLY A 268 12.27 -3.52 -9.38
CA GLY A 268 11.45 -2.31 -9.57
C GLY A 268 10.82 -2.17 -10.96
N PHE A 269 10.58 -3.27 -11.68
CA PHE A 269 9.96 -3.23 -13.00
C PHE A 269 8.45 -2.93 -12.87
N GLY A 270 7.91 -2.11 -13.77
CA GLY A 270 6.51 -1.69 -13.73
C GLY A 270 6.20 -0.58 -12.72
N LEU A 271 7.23 0.05 -12.11
CA LEU A 271 7.05 1.15 -11.15
C LEU A 271 6.20 2.30 -11.71
N PHE A 272 6.25 2.57 -13.03
CA PHE A 272 5.41 3.58 -13.68
C PHE A 272 3.89 3.40 -13.47
N THR A 273 3.45 2.20 -13.08
CA THR A 273 2.04 1.90 -12.80
C THR A 273 1.61 2.23 -11.36
N TRP A 274 2.56 2.49 -10.46
CA TRP A 274 2.30 2.67 -9.04
C TRP A 274 1.88 4.11 -8.73
N PRO A 275 0.94 4.34 -7.81
CA PRO A 275 0.57 5.69 -7.39
C PRO A 275 1.72 6.38 -6.64
N ARG A 276 1.87 7.69 -6.85
CA ARG A 276 2.85 8.55 -6.15
C ARG A 276 2.29 9.22 -4.90
N SER A 277 0.97 9.30 -4.84
CA SER A 277 0.24 10.00 -3.79
C SER A 277 -1.19 9.45 -3.67
N LEU A 278 -1.90 9.94 -2.67
CA LEU A 278 -3.27 9.56 -2.38
C LEU A 278 -4.23 9.85 -3.55
N ASN A 279 -4.03 10.97 -4.25
CA ASN A 279 -4.88 11.41 -5.35
C ASN A 279 -4.80 10.49 -6.58
N GLU A 280 -3.70 9.75 -6.72
CA GLU A 280 -3.48 8.84 -7.85
C GLU A 280 -3.99 7.42 -7.56
N LEU A 281 -4.22 7.06 -6.30
CA LEU A 281 -4.49 5.68 -5.89
C LEU A 281 -5.68 5.08 -6.65
N THR A 282 -6.83 5.76 -6.66
CA THR A 282 -8.02 5.30 -7.40
C THR A 282 -7.71 5.13 -8.88
N SER A 283 -6.98 6.08 -9.48
CA SER A 283 -6.66 6.03 -10.91
C SER A 283 -5.72 4.90 -11.28
N CYS A 284 -4.70 4.61 -10.49
CA CYS A 284 -3.83 3.46 -10.69
C CYS A 284 -4.60 2.14 -10.56
N CYS A 285 -5.50 2.04 -9.58
CA CYS A 285 -6.33 0.84 -9.40
C CYS A 285 -7.37 0.62 -10.49
N PHE A 286 -7.80 1.67 -11.21
CA PHE A 286 -8.84 1.59 -12.24
C PHE A 286 -8.30 1.63 -13.67
N ASN A 287 -7.01 1.95 -13.86
CA ASN A 287 -6.43 2.11 -15.18
C ASN A 287 -6.35 0.76 -15.94
N CYS A 288 -7.37 0.51 -16.76
CA CYS A 288 -7.48 -0.66 -17.63
C CYS A 288 -6.76 -0.52 -18.98
N ALA A 289 -6.02 0.58 -19.20
CA ALA A 289 -5.25 0.74 -20.42
C ALA A 289 -4.24 -0.41 -20.55
N SER A 290 -4.05 -0.89 -21.77
CA SER A 290 -3.00 -1.85 -22.07
C SER A 290 -1.63 -1.20 -21.89
N ILE A 291 -0.71 -1.92 -21.28
CA ILE A 291 0.70 -1.56 -21.25
C ILE A 291 1.28 -1.87 -22.63
N ALA A 292 2.18 -1.02 -23.12
CA ALA A 292 2.84 -1.23 -24.40
C ALA A 292 3.60 -2.58 -24.37
N PRO A 293 3.55 -3.41 -25.43
CA PRO A 293 4.16 -4.75 -25.43
C PRO A 293 5.62 -4.79 -24.98
N GLU A 294 6.39 -3.75 -25.30
CA GLU A 294 7.78 -3.54 -24.91
C GLU A 294 7.99 -3.28 -23.40
N LEU A 295 6.92 -3.18 -22.63
CA LEU A 295 6.95 -3.00 -21.17
C LEU A 295 6.15 -4.11 -20.44
N ILE A 296 5.76 -5.19 -21.14
CA ILE A 296 5.02 -6.32 -20.56
C ILE A 296 5.98 -7.41 -20.09
N MET A 297 5.86 -7.84 -18.84
CA MET A 297 6.60 -8.99 -18.32
C MET A 297 5.86 -10.31 -18.62
N ASP A 298 6.45 -11.16 -19.46
CA ASP A 298 5.86 -12.45 -19.90
C ASP A 298 5.62 -13.46 -18.76
N GLN A 299 6.38 -13.34 -17.66
CA GLN A 299 6.31 -14.27 -16.51
C GLN A 299 5.02 -14.15 -15.67
N CYS A 300 4.18 -13.16 -15.93
CA CYS A 300 2.92 -12.94 -15.21
C CYS A 300 1.80 -12.70 -16.23
N SER A 301 1.07 -13.76 -16.59
CA SER A 301 -0.05 -13.77 -17.56
C SER A 301 -1.21 -12.80 -17.27
N VAL A 302 -1.13 -12.01 -16.20
CA VAL A 302 -2.15 -11.06 -15.71
C VAL A 302 -1.71 -9.58 -15.89
N GLN A 303 -0.46 -9.29 -16.26
CA GLN A 303 0.11 -7.93 -16.20
C GLN A 303 0.00 -7.10 -17.49
N GLN A 304 -0.99 -7.35 -18.35
CA GLN A 304 -1.10 -6.60 -19.61
C GLN A 304 -1.75 -5.22 -19.47
N THR A 305 -2.20 -4.84 -18.27
CA THR A 305 -2.84 -3.54 -17.99
C THR A 305 -2.22 -2.87 -16.76
N TYR A 306 -2.34 -1.54 -16.66
CA TYR A 306 -1.74 -0.76 -15.58
C TYR A 306 -2.22 -1.21 -14.19
N TRP A 307 -3.54 -1.36 -14.00
CA TRP A 307 -4.09 -1.77 -12.71
C TRP A 307 -3.62 -3.16 -12.28
N ALA A 308 -3.55 -4.11 -13.22
CA ALA A 308 -3.17 -5.48 -12.93
C ALA A 308 -1.67 -5.60 -12.65
N SER A 309 -0.84 -4.80 -13.34
CA SER A 309 0.59 -4.66 -13.06
C SER A 309 0.83 -4.11 -11.66
N TYR A 310 0.17 -3.01 -11.29
CA TYR A 310 0.25 -2.46 -9.93
C TYR A 310 -0.22 -3.46 -8.87
N SER A 311 -1.39 -4.08 -9.06
CA SER A 311 -1.92 -5.07 -8.10
C SER A 311 -1.00 -6.26 -7.91
N GLY A 312 -0.43 -6.77 -9.01
CA GLY A 312 0.51 -7.87 -8.98
C GLY A 312 1.81 -7.52 -8.25
N ALA A 313 2.38 -6.35 -8.53
CA ALA A 313 3.62 -5.90 -7.90
C ALA A 313 3.43 -5.65 -6.39
N LEU A 314 2.29 -5.06 -5.99
CA LEU A 314 1.94 -4.87 -4.59
C LEU A 314 1.72 -6.22 -3.86
N SER A 315 1.07 -7.19 -4.52
CA SER A 315 0.94 -8.57 -3.99
C SER A 315 2.29 -9.25 -3.78
N ILE A 316 3.23 -9.10 -4.72
CA ILE A 316 4.57 -9.68 -4.60
C ILE A 316 5.30 -9.08 -3.39
N LEU A 317 5.30 -7.77 -3.23
CA LEU A 317 5.92 -7.14 -2.05
C LEU A 317 5.24 -7.57 -0.74
N LEU A 318 3.91 -7.66 -0.72
CA LEU A 318 3.17 -8.18 0.44
C LEU A 318 3.59 -9.61 0.79
N HIS A 319 3.75 -10.49 -0.21
CA HIS A 319 4.23 -11.85 -0.01
C HIS A 319 5.64 -11.87 0.57
N LEU A 320 6.57 -11.13 -0.04
CA LEU A 320 7.97 -11.15 0.39
C LEU A 320 8.13 -10.58 1.81
N LEU A 321 7.41 -9.50 2.14
CA LEU A 321 7.34 -8.99 3.50
C LEU A 321 6.78 -10.03 4.48
N SER A 322 5.68 -10.68 4.11
CA SER A 322 5.04 -11.71 4.94
C SER A 322 5.96 -12.91 5.19
N LEU A 323 6.66 -13.39 4.15
CA LEU A 323 7.70 -14.42 4.27
C LEU A 323 8.84 -13.96 5.19
N SER A 324 9.28 -12.70 5.07
CA SER A 324 10.31 -12.13 5.94
C SER A 324 9.88 -12.03 7.41
N PHE A 325 8.57 -11.98 7.67
CA PHE A 325 7.97 -12.01 8.99
C PHE A 325 7.75 -13.42 9.55
N GLY A 326 8.19 -14.45 8.82
CA GLY A 326 8.17 -15.85 9.25
C GLY A 326 7.00 -16.65 8.69
N LEU A 327 6.13 -16.04 7.88
CA LEU A 327 5.04 -16.77 7.24
C LEU A 327 5.56 -17.71 6.16
N LYS A 328 4.74 -18.73 5.86
CA LYS A 328 4.97 -19.68 4.77
C LYS A 328 3.87 -19.53 3.71
N TYR A 329 4.13 -20.04 2.51
CA TYR A 329 3.08 -20.16 1.51
C TYR A 329 1.93 -21.02 2.02
N ARG A 330 0.71 -20.62 1.65
CA ARG A 330 -0.55 -21.31 1.97
C ARG A 330 -1.26 -21.71 0.68
N SER A 331 -2.27 -22.57 0.79
CA SER A 331 -3.10 -22.98 -0.35
C SER A 331 -4.07 -21.88 -0.80
N ASP A 332 -4.46 -20.98 0.11
CA ASP A 332 -5.37 -19.85 -0.13
C ASP A 332 -4.91 -18.59 0.63
N GLY A 333 -5.67 -17.51 0.49
CA GLY A 333 -5.43 -16.21 1.10
C GLY A 333 -4.32 -15.45 0.40
N VAL A 334 -3.89 -14.37 1.07
CA VAL A 334 -2.77 -13.53 0.61
C VAL A 334 -1.43 -14.26 0.67
N MET A 335 -1.35 -15.46 1.24
CA MET A 335 -0.12 -16.28 1.21
C MET A 335 -0.15 -17.37 0.14
N ARG A 336 -1.17 -17.40 -0.73
CA ARG A 336 -1.17 -18.26 -1.92
C ARG A 336 -0.16 -17.75 -2.94
N LYS A 337 0.74 -18.61 -3.40
CA LYS A 337 1.84 -18.23 -4.33
C LYS A 337 1.37 -17.43 -5.56
N SER A 338 0.20 -17.78 -6.11
CA SER A 338 -0.41 -17.14 -7.28
C SER A 338 -1.30 -15.92 -6.98
N PHE A 339 -1.43 -15.49 -5.73
CA PHE A 339 -2.25 -14.35 -5.36
C PHE A 339 -1.69 -13.03 -5.96
N ARG A 340 -2.55 -12.27 -6.65
CA ARG A 340 -2.18 -11.04 -7.40
C ARG A 340 -3.27 -9.96 -7.34
N GLN A 341 -4.08 -9.95 -6.28
CA GLN A 341 -5.30 -9.13 -6.20
C GLN A 341 -5.32 -8.19 -4.99
N THR A 342 -4.16 -7.74 -4.48
CA THR A 342 -4.11 -6.88 -3.27
C THR A 342 -4.93 -5.60 -3.40
N THR A 343 -5.02 -5.02 -4.61
CA THR A 343 -5.76 -3.77 -4.84
C THR A 343 -7.23 -3.86 -4.48
N ARG A 344 -7.86 -5.04 -4.51
CA ARG A 344 -9.26 -5.23 -4.07
C ARG A 344 -9.47 -4.89 -2.58
N LEU A 345 -8.42 -4.87 -1.76
CA LEU A 345 -8.50 -4.30 -0.41
C LEU A 345 -8.65 -2.77 -0.43
N LEU A 346 -8.06 -2.11 -1.43
CA LEU A 346 -7.95 -0.66 -1.56
C LEU A 346 -9.15 -0.02 -2.27
N VAL A 347 -9.90 -0.77 -3.08
CA VAL A 347 -11.01 -0.22 -3.88
C VAL A 347 -12.32 -0.97 -3.67
N VAL A 348 -13.41 -0.31 -4.06
CA VAL A 348 -14.79 -0.87 -4.04
C VAL A 348 -15.27 -1.32 -5.41
N MET A 349 -14.53 -1.02 -6.46
CA MET A 349 -14.78 -1.47 -7.82
C MET A 349 -13.49 -1.93 -8.47
N GLU A 350 -13.56 -2.89 -9.38
CA GLU A 350 -12.40 -3.36 -10.15
C GLU A 350 -12.75 -3.42 -11.65
N PRO A 351 -11.76 -3.25 -12.54
CA PRO A 351 -11.96 -3.46 -13.96
C PRO A 351 -12.48 -4.88 -14.27
N ARG A 352 -13.45 -4.98 -15.18
CA ARG A 352 -13.92 -6.28 -15.68
C ARG A 352 -12.85 -6.92 -16.57
N SER A 353 -12.56 -8.20 -16.38
CA SER A 353 -11.64 -8.94 -17.25
C SER A 353 -12.26 -9.21 -18.63
N GLY A 354 -11.63 -8.79 -19.73
CA GLY A 354 -12.06 -9.14 -21.10
C GLY A 354 -11.43 -8.31 -22.23
N LYS A 355 -11.28 -8.91 -23.43
CA LYS A 355 -10.54 -8.37 -24.61
C LYS A 355 -11.16 -7.12 -25.28
N LYS A 356 -12.32 -6.63 -24.83
CA LYS A 356 -13.04 -5.47 -25.42
C LYS A 356 -12.99 -4.21 -24.56
N GLN A 357 -11.91 -3.98 -23.82
CA GLN A 357 -11.71 -2.71 -23.09
C GLN A 357 -10.82 -1.76 -23.89
N LEU A 358 -11.38 -1.21 -24.97
CA LEU A 358 -10.84 0.00 -25.56
C LEU A 358 -11.27 1.17 -24.67
N VAL A 359 -10.36 1.60 -23.81
CA VAL A 359 -10.29 2.94 -23.20
C VAL A 359 -11.62 3.48 -22.69
N ALA A 360 -11.91 3.34 -21.40
CA ALA A 360 -13.10 4.00 -20.86
C ALA A 360 -13.08 4.26 -19.35
N VAL A 361 -11.92 4.58 -18.78
CA VAL A 361 -11.94 5.40 -17.55
C VAL A 361 -11.53 6.79 -18.00
N GLY A 362 -12.39 7.79 -17.77
CA GLY A 362 -12.08 9.18 -18.11
C GLY A 362 -10.75 9.61 -17.49
N ARG A 363 -10.18 10.74 -17.94
CA ARG A 363 -9.00 11.28 -17.23
C ARG A 363 -9.43 11.67 -15.80
N PRO A 364 -8.62 11.31 -14.77
CA PRO A 364 -8.91 11.75 -13.41
C PRO A 364 -8.89 13.29 -13.34
N VAL A 365 -9.71 13.85 -12.47
CA VAL A 365 -9.85 15.32 -12.29
C VAL A 365 -8.73 15.88 -11.41
N GLY A 366 -7.92 15.02 -10.79
CA GLY A 366 -6.74 15.38 -9.99
C GLY A 366 -6.93 15.26 -8.47
N ASP A 367 -8.16 15.06 -8.01
CA ASP A 367 -8.54 14.88 -6.60
C ASP A 367 -9.05 13.46 -6.30
N GLY A 368 -8.76 12.50 -7.19
CA GLY A 368 -9.26 11.13 -7.13
C GLY A 368 -10.58 10.88 -7.88
N ARG A 369 -11.29 11.94 -8.32
CA ARG A 369 -12.54 11.78 -9.10
C ARG A 369 -12.29 11.48 -10.57
N PHE A 370 -13.30 10.83 -11.15
CA PHE A 370 -13.55 10.76 -12.58
C PHE A 370 -14.85 11.46 -12.91
N TYR A 371 -14.87 12.27 -13.98
CA TYR A 371 -16.09 12.90 -14.48
C TYR A 371 -17.18 11.89 -14.82
N LYS A 372 -16.78 10.72 -15.34
CA LYS A 372 -17.65 9.60 -15.66
C LYS A 372 -16.96 8.30 -15.32
N LEU A 373 -17.60 7.51 -14.46
CA LEU A 373 -17.23 6.12 -14.19
C LEU A 373 -18.05 5.26 -15.15
N GLU A 374 -17.41 4.67 -16.16
CA GLU A 374 -18.12 3.80 -17.09
C GLU A 374 -18.48 2.50 -16.37
N SER A 375 -19.71 2.39 -15.90
CA SER A 375 -20.26 1.24 -15.16
C SER A 375 -20.18 -0.08 -15.93
N GLN A 376 -20.01 -0.02 -17.26
CA GLN A 376 -19.76 -1.18 -18.12
C GLN A 376 -18.31 -1.69 -18.05
N ALA A 377 -17.35 -0.83 -17.72
CA ALA A 377 -15.93 -1.19 -17.62
C ALA A 377 -15.56 -1.69 -16.22
N LEU A 378 -16.27 -1.24 -15.19
CA LEU A 378 -16.05 -1.60 -13.80
C LEU A 378 -17.10 -2.61 -13.30
N LYS A 379 -16.77 -3.33 -12.24
CA LYS A 379 -17.73 -4.10 -11.44
C LYS A 379 -17.45 -3.87 -9.96
N PRO A 380 -18.47 -3.90 -9.08
CA PRO A 380 -18.24 -3.86 -7.65
C PRO A 380 -17.31 -4.99 -7.21
N VAL A 381 -16.37 -4.66 -6.34
CA VAL A 381 -15.64 -5.66 -5.57
C VAL A 381 -16.63 -6.19 -4.54
N GLY A 382 -16.95 -7.48 -4.59
CA GLY A 382 -17.92 -8.09 -3.69
C GLY A 382 -17.62 -7.83 -2.21
N ALA A 383 -18.66 -7.77 -1.37
CA ALA A 383 -18.53 -7.55 0.07
C ALA A 383 -17.61 -8.59 0.74
N THR A 384 -17.63 -9.83 0.23
CA THR A 384 -16.64 -10.87 0.50
C THR A 384 -15.43 -10.69 -0.40
N LEU A 385 -14.30 -10.23 0.16
CA LEU A 385 -13.02 -10.20 -0.54
C LEU A 385 -12.43 -11.61 -0.63
N GLU A 386 -13.00 -12.46 -1.49
CA GLU A 386 -12.50 -13.81 -1.73
C GLU A 386 -10.99 -13.81 -1.97
N GLY A 387 -10.26 -14.57 -1.14
CA GLY A 387 -8.81 -14.73 -1.21
C GLY A 387 -7.97 -13.60 -0.60
N ILE A 388 -8.57 -12.54 -0.03
CA ILE A 388 -7.83 -11.40 0.58
C ILE A 388 -7.95 -11.45 2.09
N TYR A 389 -7.32 -12.46 2.66
CA TYR A 389 -7.26 -12.68 4.08
C TYR A 389 -5.94 -13.38 4.42
N LEU A 390 -5.52 -13.23 5.67
CA LEU A 390 -4.54 -14.13 6.29
C LEU A 390 -5.33 -15.19 7.04
N ASP A 391 -5.01 -16.47 6.80
CA ASP A 391 -5.63 -17.57 7.54
C ASP A 391 -5.25 -17.51 9.03
N GLU A 392 -5.99 -18.23 9.86
CA GLU A 392 -5.82 -18.23 11.32
C GLU A 392 -4.40 -18.60 11.77
N LEU A 393 -3.73 -19.53 11.07
CA LEU A 393 -2.35 -19.91 11.40
C LEU A 393 -1.39 -18.77 11.09
N SER A 394 -1.55 -18.14 9.92
CA SER A 394 -0.72 -16.98 9.53
C SER A 394 -0.93 -15.78 10.48
N ILE A 395 -2.18 -15.51 10.88
CA ILE A 395 -2.47 -14.47 11.88
C ILE A 395 -1.85 -14.82 13.23
N GLY A 396 -1.97 -16.07 13.69
CA GLY A 396 -1.36 -16.56 14.93
C GLY A 396 0.16 -16.42 14.92
N GLU A 397 0.81 -16.83 13.83
CA GLU A 397 2.26 -16.69 13.62
C GLU A 397 2.71 -15.23 13.71
N LEU A 398 2.02 -14.31 13.04
CA LEU A 398 2.35 -12.88 13.12
C LEU A 398 2.06 -12.30 14.51
N ALA A 399 0.93 -12.65 15.13
CA ALA A 399 0.50 -12.09 16.40
C ALA A 399 1.37 -12.57 17.59
N ILE A 400 1.83 -13.82 17.55
CA ILE A 400 2.53 -14.50 18.65
C ILE A 400 4.03 -14.61 18.41
N HIS A 401 4.52 -14.62 17.17
CA HIS A 401 5.95 -14.86 16.91
C HIS A 401 6.65 -13.70 16.20
N CYS A 402 5.93 -12.85 15.47
CA CYS A 402 6.56 -11.76 14.72
C CYS A 402 6.76 -10.50 15.55
N ARG A 403 8.02 -10.22 15.93
CA ARG A 403 8.41 -9.01 16.68
C ARG A 403 8.28 -7.70 15.88
N TRP A 404 8.30 -7.76 14.54
CA TRP A 404 8.08 -6.58 13.69
C TRP A 404 6.61 -6.14 13.69
N ILE A 405 5.67 -7.08 13.82
CA ILE A 405 4.23 -6.80 13.91
C ILE A 405 3.76 -6.58 15.37
N ASN A 406 4.29 -7.37 16.31
CA ASN A 406 3.93 -7.30 17.72
C ASN A 406 5.19 -7.24 18.62
N PRO A 407 5.80 -6.07 18.80
CA PRO A 407 7.08 -5.95 19.50
C PRO A 407 6.98 -6.27 21.01
N LYS A 408 5.81 -6.03 21.62
CA LYS A 408 5.54 -6.21 23.06
C LYS A 408 5.30 -7.66 23.48
N LEU A 409 5.63 -8.63 22.62
CA LEU A 409 5.51 -10.07 22.88
C LEU A 409 5.98 -10.43 24.30
N VAL A 410 5.02 -10.81 25.14
CA VAL A 410 5.21 -11.26 26.52
C VAL A 410 6.10 -12.50 26.47
N LYS A 411 7.24 -12.47 27.17
CA LYS A 411 8.01 -13.68 27.40
C LYS A 411 7.16 -14.57 28.33
N HIS A 412 6.39 -15.50 27.78
CA HIS A 412 6.05 -16.68 28.56
C HIS A 412 7.34 -17.50 28.69
N VAL A 413 8.14 -17.18 29.70
CA VAL A 413 9.11 -18.12 30.23
C VAL A 413 8.27 -19.21 30.86
N VAL A 414 8.10 -20.33 30.15
CA VAL A 414 7.68 -21.57 30.80
C VAL A 414 8.84 -21.95 31.71
N THR A 415 8.82 -21.49 32.95
CA THR A 415 9.57 -22.11 34.03
C THR A 415 8.98 -23.50 34.22
N THR A 416 9.53 -24.48 33.52
CA THR A 416 9.37 -25.88 33.91
C THR A 416 10.04 -26.01 35.28
N ASN A 417 9.24 -26.06 36.34
CA ASN A 417 9.71 -26.49 37.65
C ASN A 417 10.19 -27.94 37.53
N PRO A 418 11.47 -28.25 37.77
CA PRO A 418 11.92 -29.62 37.91
C PRO A 418 11.65 -30.07 39.34
N ALA A 419 10.39 -30.32 39.68
CA ALA A 419 10.02 -30.83 40.99
C ALA A 419 8.68 -31.57 40.93
N THR A 420 8.70 -32.76 40.33
CA THR A 420 7.91 -33.93 40.72
C THR A 420 8.38 -35.12 39.88
N ALA A 421 9.54 -35.64 40.25
CA ALA A 421 9.92 -37.03 40.02
C ALA A 421 10.42 -37.53 41.37
N ALA A 422 9.50 -38.06 42.15
CA ALA A 422 9.73 -38.91 43.31
C ALA A 422 8.75 -40.08 43.20
#